data_AF-A0A444MKJ3-F1
#
_entry.id   AF-A0A444MKJ3-F1
#
_cell.length_a   1.000
_cell.length_b   1.000
_cell.length_c   1.000
_cell.angle_alpha   90.00
_cell.angle_beta   90.00
_cell.angle_gamma   90.00
#
_symmetry.space_group_name_H-M   'P 1'
#
loop_
_entity.id
_entity.type
_entity.pdbx_description
1 polymer ?
#
loop_
_entity_poly.entity_id
_entity_poly.type
_entity_poly.pdbx_seq_one_letter_code
_entity_poly.pdbx_strand_id
1 'polypeptide(L)'
;MKKLSPHLLIVLSIVIFASCGKDNSSNDAVGIVPATPQSLTITADKTRIAADGIEHATFTVKDANNLDVTSSTLFLINGQEIQMNSFATSLPGSYQVKARNGALSSPVINIIAESGATSVFTQKTIAEFFTGTWCGICPGTLIPLDSYTANNPSTIMIGIHGPKGSDDPFQYEYDPQLRSKFNINGVPTVLLNRNGFWDGNTSKLDELARNNAPLGIGIATTINGGKISVKTSIRFGATITAPLKLVVMLVEDNVPYNQANYGHFNLPNPIKGFIHHNILRSTATDIFGDSMPVAQQTKDNVWQKDFVIDAAGYQIARTRIVAFVLYDSAASSSRGVLNAQVVNAGQSENY
;
A
#
# COMPACT_ATOMS: atom_id res chain seq x y z
N MET A 1 2.34 46.82 -12.69
CA MET A 1 2.34 48.04 -11.83
C MET A 1 1.82 47.65 -10.45
N LYS A 2 2.42 48.08 -9.32
CA LYS A 2 2.04 49.26 -8.49
C LYS A 2 0.51 49.39 -8.29
N LYS A 3 -0.04 49.54 -7.06
CA LYS A 3 0.56 49.62 -5.70
C LYS A 3 -0.52 49.48 -4.59
N LEU A 4 -0.11 49.03 -3.40
CA LEU A 4 -0.58 49.34 -2.01
C LEU A 4 -2.08 49.46 -1.61
N SER A 5 -2.39 48.79 -0.49
CA SER A 5 -3.29 49.23 0.62
C SER A 5 -2.44 50.04 1.65
N PRO A 6 -2.91 50.66 2.79
CA PRO A 6 -4.23 50.64 3.46
C PRO A 6 -4.69 52.05 3.99
N HIS A 7 -5.26 52.11 5.23
CA HIS A 7 -5.73 53.26 6.05
C HIS A 7 -7.23 53.62 5.88
N LEU A 8 -8.02 54.08 6.88
CA LEU A 8 -7.86 54.39 8.34
C LEU A 8 -9.29 54.25 9.00
N LEU A 9 -9.69 54.55 10.25
CA LEU A 9 -9.16 55.15 11.49
C LEU A 9 -10.06 54.73 12.69
N ILE A 10 -9.52 54.31 13.85
CA ILE A 10 -10.24 54.31 15.16
C ILE A 10 -9.31 54.89 16.26
N VAL A 11 -9.90 55.54 17.27
CA VAL A 11 -9.29 56.58 18.12
C VAL A 11 -8.74 56.05 19.46
N LEU A 12 -7.64 56.67 19.92
CA LEU A 12 -7.00 56.49 21.22
C LEU A 12 -7.69 57.32 22.32
N SER A 13 -7.83 56.78 23.54
CA SER A 13 -8.26 57.53 24.73
C SER A 13 -7.40 57.15 25.92
N ILE A 14 -6.68 58.13 26.48
CA ILE A 14 -5.82 57.96 27.66
C ILE A 14 -6.45 58.74 28.82
N VAL A 15 -6.55 58.10 29.98
CA VAL A 15 -6.83 58.75 31.26
C VAL A 15 -5.75 58.33 32.24
N ILE A 16 -5.08 59.31 32.86
CA ILE A 16 -4.08 59.10 33.90
C ILE A 16 -4.55 59.85 35.14
N PHE A 17 -4.66 59.14 36.27
CA PHE A 17 -4.68 59.76 37.59
C PHE A 17 -3.58 59.14 38.43
N ALA A 18 -2.72 59.98 38.98
CA ALA A 18 -1.70 59.60 39.95
C ALA A 18 -1.94 60.38 41.24
N SER A 19 -1.94 59.67 42.37
CA SER A 19 -1.91 60.27 43.71
C SER A 19 -1.20 59.29 44.65
N CYS A 20 -0.32 59.82 45.50
CA CYS A 20 0.49 59.01 46.42
C CYS A 20 -0.15 58.98 47.82
N GLY A 21 -0.40 57.76 48.32
CA GLY A 21 -0.68 57.48 49.74
C GLY A 21 0.31 56.42 50.23
N LYS A 22 0.76 56.50 51.49
CA LYS A 22 1.95 55.80 51.98
C LYS A 22 1.67 54.87 53.17
N ASP A 23 2.24 53.66 53.10
CA ASP A 23 2.51 52.65 54.13
C ASP A 23 1.40 52.31 55.16
N ASN A 24 0.82 51.10 55.08
CA ASN A 24 1.28 49.99 55.94
C ASN A 24 0.62 48.61 55.68
N SER A 25 1.49 47.59 55.60
CA SER A 25 1.33 46.16 55.87
C SER A 25 -0.06 45.59 56.28
N SER A 26 -0.59 44.67 55.47
CA SER A 26 -0.56 43.22 55.80
C SER A 26 -0.90 42.34 54.57
N ASN A 27 -0.59 41.04 54.64
CA ASN A 27 -0.66 40.12 53.50
C ASN A 27 -2.06 39.53 53.28
N ASP A 28 -2.50 39.46 52.03
CA ASP A 28 -3.32 38.34 51.54
C ASP A 28 -2.93 38.02 50.08
N ALA A 29 -2.11 36.99 49.91
CA ALA A 29 -1.66 36.54 48.59
C ALA A 29 -2.67 35.54 48.02
N VAL A 30 -3.50 35.99 47.07
CA VAL A 30 -4.39 35.10 46.30
C VAL A 30 -3.52 34.10 45.53
N GLY A 31 -3.46 32.87 46.04
CA GLY A 31 -2.65 31.81 45.47
C GLY A 31 -3.15 31.41 44.09
N ILE A 32 -2.40 31.75 43.04
CA ILE A 32 -2.56 31.13 41.72
C ILE A 32 -2.18 29.67 41.87
N VAL A 33 -3.17 28.79 42.01
CA VAL A 33 -2.97 27.34 41.95
C VAL A 33 -2.40 27.02 40.57
N PRO A 34 -1.19 26.44 40.45
CA PRO A 34 -0.67 26.04 39.16
C PRO A 34 -1.59 24.99 38.56
N ALA A 35 -2.14 25.26 37.37
CA ALA A 35 -2.94 24.29 36.65
C ALA A 35 -2.09 23.04 36.40
N THR A 36 -2.50 21.91 36.98
CA THR A 36 -1.78 20.63 36.85
C THR A 36 -1.58 20.32 35.37
N PRO A 37 -0.34 20.04 34.89
CA PRO A 37 -0.12 19.72 33.49
C PRO A 37 -0.98 18.51 33.09
N GLN A 38 -1.98 18.73 32.24
CA GLN A 38 -2.86 17.67 31.76
C GLN A 38 -2.07 16.72 30.86
N SER A 39 -1.58 15.62 31.43
CA SER A 39 -0.89 14.59 30.69
C SER A 39 -1.88 13.73 29.90
N LEU A 40 -1.47 13.31 28.70
CA LEU A 40 -2.21 12.29 27.96
C LEU A 40 -1.85 10.91 28.53
N THR A 41 -2.83 10.07 28.75
CA THR A 41 -2.59 8.64 29.02
C THR A 41 -2.58 7.89 27.70
N ILE A 42 -1.45 7.27 27.34
CA ILE A 42 -1.36 6.33 26.22
C ILE A 42 -1.40 4.90 26.75
N THR A 43 -2.12 4.04 26.05
CA THR A 43 -2.19 2.59 26.29
C THR A 43 -2.02 1.86 24.96
N ALA A 44 -1.59 0.60 25.02
CA ALA A 44 -1.55 -0.31 23.89
C ALA A 44 -2.31 -1.60 24.23
N ASP A 45 -2.96 -2.22 23.23
CA ASP A 45 -3.61 -3.52 23.36
C ASP A 45 -2.62 -4.67 23.68
N LYS A 46 -1.38 -4.55 23.21
CA LYS A 46 -0.23 -5.43 23.50
C LYS A 46 1.07 -4.63 23.53
N THR A 47 2.07 -5.15 24.25
CA THR A 47 3.43 -4.54 24.33
C THR A 47 4.52 -5.40 23.68
N ARG A 48 4.16 -6.56 23.14
CA ARG A 48 5.01 -7.43 22.32
C ARG A 48 4.29 -7.72 21.01
N ILE A 49 5.04 -7.76 19.91
CA ILE A 49 4.58 -8.10 18.56
C ILE A 49 5.62 -8.98 17.87
N ALA A 50 5.20 -9.83 16.95
CA ALA A 50 6.11 -10.40 15.96
C ALA A 50 6.69 -9.29 15.06
N ALA A 51 7.99 -9.35 14.78
CA ALA A 51 8.65 -8.53 13.75
C ALA A 51 8.36 -9.08 12.33
N ASP A 52 7.10 -9.35 12.01
CA ASP A 52 6.66 -9.94 10.75
C ASP A 52 6.07 -8.93 9.75
N GLY A 53 5.91 -7.67 10.18
CA GLY A 53 5.30 -6.58 9.42
C GLY A 53 3.77 -6.48 9.52
N ILE A 54 3.11 -7.35 10.31
CA ILE A 54 1.65 -7.49 10.33
C ILE A 54 1.08 -7.52 11.74
N GLU A 55 1.70 -8.23 12.68
CA GLU A 55 1.28 -8.09 14.06
C GLU A 55 1.55 -6.67 14.54
N HIS A 56 0.46 -5.95 14.79
CA HIS A 56 0.48 -4.59 15.28
C HIS A 56 0.06 -4.53 16.74
N ALA A 57 0.63 -3.55 17.44
CA ALA A 57 0.02 -2.96 18.62
C ALA A 57 -0.88 -1.79 18.19
N THR A 58 -2.07 -1.70 18.79
CA THR A 58 -3.04 -0.63 18.61
C THR A 58 -3.03 0.27 19.84
N PHE A 59 -2.97 1.58 19.62
CA PHE A 59 -2.86 2.59 20.66
C PHE A 59 -4.20 3.29 20.93
N THR A 60 -4.51 3.45 22.21
CA THR A 60 -5.64 4.27 22.69
C THR A 60 -5.10 5.37 23.59
N VAL A 61 -5.55 6.60 23.36
CA VAL A 61 -5.07 7.81 24.05
C VAL A 61 -6.23 8.56 24.67
N LYS A 62 -6.06 8.90 25.95
CA LYS A 62 -7.05 9.63 26.74
C LYS A 62 -6.49 10.91 27.34
N ASP A 63 -7.36 11.89 27.54
CA ASP A 63 -7.06 13.13 28.25
C ASP A 63 -7.12 12.95 29.79
N ALA A 64 -6.89 14.04 30.52
CA ALA A 64 -6.98 14.07 31.98
C ALA A 64 -8.41 13.88 32.53
N ASN A 65 -9.45 13.97 31.70
CA ASN A 65 -10.85 13.69 32.04
C ASN A 65 -11.27 12.25 31.69
N ASN A 66 -10.33 11.38 31.27
CA ASN A 66 -10.58 10.01 30.82
C ASN A 66 -11.43 9.92 29.53
N LEU A 67 -11.57 11.02 28.79
CA LEU A 67 -12.17 11.09 27.46
C LEU A 67 -11.19 10.51 26.42
N ASP A 68 -11.69 9.73 25.48
CA ASP A 68 -10.89 9.21 24.36
C ASP A 68 -10.65 10.33 23.33
N VAL A 69 -9.38 10.58 23.02
CA VAL A 69 -8.94 11.61 22.07
C VAL A 69 -8.11 11.03 20.92
N THR A 70 -8.04 9.69 20.81
CA THR A 70 -7.18 8.92 19.89
C THR A 70 -7.27 9.39 18.43
N SER A 71 -8.48 9.68 17.94
CA SER A 71 -8.74 10.14 16.56
C SER A 71 -8.22 11.55 16.25
N SER A 72 -7.83 12.32 17.27
CA SER A 72 -7.24 13.66 17.15
C SER A 72 -5.77 13.70 17.57
N THR A 73 -5.18 12.54 17.84
CA THR A 73 -3.83 12.40 18.39
C THR A 73 -2.81 12.03 17.32
N LEU A 74 -1.68 12.74 17.33
CA LEU A 74 -0.50 12.43 16.56
C LEU A 74 0.36 11.40 17.30
N PHE A 75 0.78 10.35 16.61
CA PHE A 75 1.61 9.28 17.16
C PHE A 75 3.05 9.37 16.62
N LEU A 76 4.02 9.05 17.47
CA LEU A 76 5.44 9.05 17.14
C LEU A 76 6.09 7.73 17.54
N ILE A 77 6.85 7.13 16.62
CA ILE A 77 7.65 5.92 16.82
C ILE A 77 9.13 6.29 16.71
N ASN A 78 9.90 6.08 17.77
CA ASN A 78 11.31 6.50 17.86
C ASN A 78 11.53 7.97 17.46
N GLY A 79 10.53 8.82 17.69
CA GLY A 79 10.53 10.25 17.35
C GLY A 79 10.08 10.59 15.91
N GLN A 80 9.82 9.61 15.05
CA GLN A 80 9.24 9.82 13.71
C GLN A 80 7.72 9.75 13.77
N GLU A 81 7.03 10.66 13.08
CA GLU A 81 5.57 10.76 13.09
C GLU A 81 4.91 9.66 12.23
N ILE A 82 3.82 9.08 12.72
CA ILE A 82 2.98 8.11 11.98
C ILE A 82 1.52 8.59 11.94
N GLN A 83 0.84 8.30 10.83
CA GLN A 83 -0.55 8.72 10.59
C GLN A 83 -1.62 7.80 11.21
N MET A 84 -1.22 6.65 11.77
CA MET A 84 -2.12 5.65 12.35
C MET A 84 -1.88 5.52 13.84
N ASN A 85 -2.93 5.19 14.60
CA ASN A 85 -2.82 4.80 16.01
C ASN A 85 -2.36 3.34 16.17
N SER A 86 -1.55 2.81 15.26
CA SER A 86 -1.07 1.42 15.30
C SER A 86 0.33 1.27 14.73
N PHE A 87 1.09 0.30 15.24
CA PHE A 87 2.48 0.04 14.85
C PHE A 87 2.75 -1.45 14.65
N ALA A 88 3.26 -1.79 13.46
CA ALA A 88 3.92 -3.05 13.13
C ALA A 88 5.27 -2.77 12.47
N THR A 89 6.16 -3.77 12.45
CA THR A 89 7.51 -3.68 11.87
C THR A 89 7.99 -5.06 11.41
N SER A 90 8.85 -5.10 10.39
CA SER A 90 9.60 -6.31 9.98
C SER A 90 11.00 -6.39 10.60
N LEU A 91 11.37 -5.40 11.41
CA LEU A 91 12.67 -5.32 12.09
C LEU A 91 12.50 -5.59 13.60
N PRO A 92 13.23 -6.57 14.18
CA PRO A 92 13.23 -6.82 15.61
C PRO A 92 13.87 -5.66 16.40
N GLY A 93 13.32 -5.33 17.57
CA GLY A 93 13.84 -4.26 18.42
C GLY A 93 12.84 -3.74 19.45
N SER A 94 13.25 -2.73 20.23
CA SER A 94 12.34 -1.99 21.12
C SER A 94 12.03 -0.62 20.52
N TYR A 95 10.74 -0.30 20.42
CA TYR A 95 10.23 0.90 19.77
C TYR A 95 9.53 1.79 20.81
N GLN A 96 10.03 3.03 20.94
CA GLN A 96 9.47 4.03 21.83
C GLN A 96 8.28 4.72 21.16
N VAL A 97 7.10 4.55 21.73
CA VAL A 97 5.85 5.16 21.26
C VAL A 97 5.49 6.35 22.13
N LYS A 98 5.13 7.47 21.50
CA LYS A 98 4.63 8.67 22.19
C LYS A 98 3.45 9.28 21.44
N ALA A 99 2.46 9.79 22.19
CA ALA A 99 1.33 10.54 21.67
C ALA A 99 1.48 12.04 21.92
N ARG A 100 0.94 12.86 21.01
CA ARG A 100 0.78 14.31 21.11
C ARG A 100 -0.62 14.74 20.72
N ASN A 101 -1.20 15.68 21.45
CA ASN A 101 -2.46 16.34 21.07
C ASN A 101 -2.34 17.83 21.41
N GLY A 102 -2.24 18.68 20.39
CA GLY A 102 -1.82 20.07 20.54
C GLY A 102 -0.49 20.18 21.28
N ALA A 103 -0.46 20.95 22.37
CA ALA A 103 0.70 21.09 23.25
C ALA A 103 0.89 19.91 24.24
N LEU A 104 -0.13 19.04 24.41
CA LEU A 104 -0.10 17.95 25.38
C LEU A 104 0.69 16.75 24.83
N SER A 105 1.30 16.00 25.74
CA SER A 105 2.11 14.82 25.44
C SER A 105 1.80 13.69 26.41
N SER A 106 1.94 12.45 25.94
CA SER A 106 1.92 11.27 26.81
C SER A 106 3.29 10.96 27.43
N PRO A 107 3.34 10.09 28.45
CA PRO A 107 4.50 9.25 28.73
C PRO A 107 4.93 8.45 27.48
N VAL A 108 6.16 7.94 27.48
CA VAL A 108 6.63 6.99 26.47
C VAL A 108 6.26 5.57 26.93
N ILE A 109 5.70 4.77 26.03
CA ILE A 109 5.58 3.31 26.20
C ILE A 109 6.50 2.59 25.20
N ASN A 110 6.85 1.34 25.48
CA ASN A 110 7.70 0.54 24.60
C ASN A 110 6.89 -0.61 23.98
N ILE A 111 7.01 -0.78 22.66
CA ILE A 111 6.60 -1.99 21.95
C ILE A 111 7.85 -2.78 21.60
N ILE A 112 7.91 -4.04 22.02
CA ILE A 112 8.99 -4.96 21.67
C ILE A 112 8.55 -5.73 20.43
N ALA A 113 9.24 -5.51 19.31
CA ALA A 113 9.16 -6.37 18.15
C ALA A 113 10.14 -7.54 18.34
N GLU A 114 9.62 -8.71 18.63
CA GLU A 114 10.39 -9.93 18.79
C GLU A 114 10.74 -10.51 17.42
N SER A 115 11.91 -11.13 17.26
CA SER A 115 12.22 -11.81 15.99
C SER A 115 11.20 -12.91 15.75
N GLY A 116 10.34 -12.71 14.74
CA GLY A 116 9.51 -13.79 14.23
C GLY A 116 10.37 -14.94 13.72
N ALA A 117 9.75 -16.10 13.51
CA ALA A 117 10.32 -17.06 12.58
C ALA A 117 10.39 -16.39 11.20
N THR A 118 11.56 -16.41 10.56
CA THR A 118 11.73 -15.98 9.16
C THR A 118 10.63 -16.62 8.32
N SER A 119 9.96 -15.85 7.45
CA SER A 119 8.95 -16.45 6.60
C SER A 119 9.52 -17.60 5.77
N VAL A 120 8.74 -18.68 5.70
CA VAL A 120 8.99 -19.83 4.83
C VAL A 120 8.59 -19.56 3.37
N PHE A 121 8.02 -18.39 3.08
CA PHE A 121 7.57 -17.98 1.76
C PHE A 121 8.46 -16.87 1.19
N THR A 122 8.83 -16.98 -0.08
CA THR A 122 9.50 -15.87 -0.79
C THR A 122 8.51 -14.76 -1.09
N GLN A 123 8.89 -13.51 -0.79
CA GLN A 123 8.11 -12.34 -1.17
C GLN A 123 8.16 -12.13 -2.68
N LYS A 124 6.98 -11.96 -3.27
CA LYS A 124 6.80 -11.53 -4.65
C LYS A 124 6.06 -10.18 -4.66
N THR A 125 6.45 -9.33 -5.60
CA THR A 125 5.96 -7.96 -5.79
C THR A 125 5.18 -7.92 -7.11
N ILE A 126 4.01 -7.29 -7.15
CA ILE A 126 3.34 -6.97 -8.41
C ILE A 126 3.69 -5.56 -8.87
N ALA A 127 3.95 -5.42 -10.16
CA ALA A 127 4.14 -4.15 -10.85
C ALA A 127 3.06 -4.00 -11.93
N GLU A 128 1.92 -3.42 -11.56
CA GLU A 128 0.79 -3.15 -12.45
C GLU A 128 1.14 -1.95 -13.34
N PHE A 129 1.54 -2.22 -14.58
CA PHE A 129 2.05 -1.24 -15.54
C PHE A 129 0.94 -0.76 -16.48
N PHE A 130 0.42 0.43 -16.21
CA PHE A 130 -0.54 1.13 -17.05
C PHE A 130 0.17 1.71 -18.29
N THR A 131 -0.23 1.24 -19.47
CA THR A 131 0.50 1.45 -20.74
C THR A 131 -0.43 1.48 -21.96
N GLY A 132 0.14 1.62 -23.16
CA GLY A 132 -0.56 1.40 -24.42
C GLY A 132 0.39 1.28 -25.63
N THR A 133 0.00 0.53 -26.65
CA THR A 133 0.79 0.32 -27.88
C THR A 133 1.00 1.62 -28.67
N TRP A 134 0.09 2.58 -28.50
CA TRP A 134 0.13 3.94 -29.06
C TRP A 134 1.02 4.91 -28.26
N CYS A 135 1.40 4.55 -27.03
CA CYS A 135 2.10 5.43 -26.10
C CYS A 135 3.60 5.55 -26.44
N GLY A 136 3.96 6.56 -27.24
CA GLY A 136 5.35 6.77 -27.66
C GLY A 136 6.37 7.01 -26.55
N ILE A 137 5.95 7.41 -25.35
CA ILE A 137 6.83 7.56 -24.17
C ILE A 137 6.90 6.31 -23.28
N CYS A 138 5.99 5.35 -23.44
CA CYS A 138 5.95 4.15 -22.60
C CYS A 138 7.18 3.23 -22.72
N PRO A 139 7.89 3.11 -23.87
CA PRO A 139 9.17 2.39 -23.95
C PRO A 139 10.20 2.84 -22.91
N GLY A 140 10.22 4.12 -22.54
CA GLY A 140 11.12 4.69 -21.53
C GLY A 140 10.95 4.10 -20.12
N THR A 141 9.78 3.53 -19.81
CA THR A 141 9.50 2.83 -18.53
C THR A 141 9.45 1.31 -18.71
N LEU A 142 8.89 0.85 -19.84
CA LEU A 142 8.71 -0.56 -20.15
C LEU A 142 10.05 -1.30 -20.27
N ILE A 143 10.97 -0.82 -21.11
CA ILE A 143 12.25 -1.52 -21.38
C ILE A 143 13.12 -1.67 -20.11
N PRO A 144 13.25 -0.66 -19.23
CA PRO A 144 13.89 -0.84 -17.93
C PRO A 144 13.18 -1.85 -17.01
N LEU A 145 11.84 -1.90 -17.00
CA LEU A 145 11.07 -2.81 -16.16
C LEU A 145 11.09 -4.26 -16.67
N ASP A 146 11.03 -4.46 -17.99
CA ASP A 146 11.27 -5.76 -18.63
C ASP A 146 12.67 -6.29 -18.27
N SER A 147 13.69 -5.45 -18.43
CA SER A 147 15.09 -5.79 -18.10
C SER A 147 15.28 -6.12 -16.62
N TYR A 148 14.64 -5.36 -15.73
CA TYR A 148 14.66 -5.66 -14.30
C TYR A 148 13.95 -6.98 -13.98
N THR A 149 12.72 -7.19 -14.44
CA THR A 149 11.89 -8.35 -14.08
C THR A 149 12.39 -9.65 -14.71
N ALA A 150 13.02 -9.60 -15.88
CA ALA A 150 13.72 -10.75 -16.48
C ALA A 150 14.87 -11.28 -15.61
N ASN A 151 15.52 -10.40 -14.82
CA ASN A 151 16.59 -10.77 -13.88
C ASN A 151 16.07 -10.99 -12.45
N ASN A 152 14.88 -10.47 -12.12
CA ASN A 152 14.29 -10.50 -10.79
C ASN A 152 12.86 -11.09 -10.84
N PRO A 153 12.71 -12.41 -11.01
CA PRO A 153 11.40 -13.07 -11.17
C PRO A 153 10.51 -13.04 -9.92
N SER A 154 11.01 -12.49 -8.80
CA SER A 154 10.19 -12.10 -7.66
C SER A 154 9.31 -10.87 -7.95
N THR A 155 9.61 -10.07 -8.97
CA THR A 155 8.76 -8.96 -9.41
C THR A 155 7.96 -9.35 -10.65
N ILE A 156 6.65 -9.52 -10.47
CA ILE A 156 5.69 -9.89 -11.50
C ILE A 156 5.14 -8.61 -12.12
N MET A 157 5.66 -8.20 -13.29
CA MET A 157 5.01 -7.16 -14.09
C MET A 157 3.67 -7.67 -14.64
N ILE A 158 2.67 -6.79 -14.69
CA ILE A 158 1.35 -7.02 -15.28
C ILE A 158 1.04 -5.85 -16.21
N GLY A 159 0.94 -6.08 -17.52
CA GLY A 159 0.68 -5.04 -18.51
C GLY A 159 -0.80 -4.68 -18.58
N ILE A 160 -1.17 -3.48 -18.12
CA ILE A 160 -2.56 -2.98 -18.11
C ILE A 160 -2.70 -1.97 -19.25
N HIS A 161 -3.15 -2.47 -20.40
CA HIS A 161 -3.32 -1.67 -21.62
C HIS A 161 -4.62 -0.84 -21.58
N GLY A 162 -4.51 0.43 -22.00
CA GLY A 162 -5.64 1.35 -22.01
C GLY A 162 -5.33 2.72 -22.64
N PRO A 163 -6.18 3.74 -22.42
CA PRO A 163 -7.46 3.64 -21.71
C PRO A 163 -8.48 2.79 -22.47
N LYS A 164 -9.51 2.28 -21.77
CA LYS A 164 -10.65 1.63 -22.44
C LYS A 164 -11.41 2.65 -23.32
N GLY A 165 -11.68 2.29 -24.56
CA GLY A 165 -12.22 3.17 -25.61
C GLY A 165 -11.16 3.78 -26.54
N SER A 166 -9.91 3.31 -26.50
CA SER A 166 -8.83 3.72 -27.44
C SER A 166 -8.74 2.79 -28.66
N ASP A 167 -7.72 2.97 -29.50
CA ASP A 167 -7.36 2.05 -30.60
C ASP A 167 -6.34 0.96 -30.19
N ASP A 168 -6.04 0.83 -28.89
CA ASP A 168 -5.10 -0.18 -28.39
C ASP A 168 -5.69 -1.60 -28.55
N PRO A 169 -4.97 -2.59 -29.14
CA PRO A 169 -5.52 -3.92 -29.41
C PRO A 169 -5.74 -4.77 -28.14
N PHE A 170 -5.24 -4.32 -27.00
CA PHE A 170 -5.09 -5.11 -25.78
C PHE A 170 -5.86 -4.54 -24.57
N GLN A 171 -6.71 -3.53 -24.79
CA GLN A 171 -7.45 -2.81 -23.75
C GLN A 171 -8.14 -3.70 -22.72
N TYR A 172 -7.80 -3.51 -21.46
CA TYR A 172 -8.51 -4.15 -20.37
C TYR A 172 -9.86 -3.47 -20.11
N GLU A 173 -10.92 -4.24 -19.87
CA GLU A 173 -12.28 -3.70 -19.69
C GLU A 173 -12.40 -2.82 -18.45
N TYR A 174 -11.77 -3.21 -17.34
CA TYR A 174 -11.86 -2.51 -16.05
C TYR A 174 -10.63 -1.61 -15.75
N ASP A 175 -9.91 -1.21 -16.80
CA ASP A 175 -8.90 -0.13 -16.74
C ASP A 175 -9.48 1.17 -16.10
N PRO A 176 -10.69 1.66 -16.46
CA PRO A 176 -11.24 2.89 -15.86
C PRO A 176 -11.46 2.78 -14.34
N GLN A 177 -11.94 1.64 -13.84
CA GLN A 177 -12.12 1.37 -12.42
C GLN A 177 -10.77 1.42 -11.68
N LEU A 178 -9.74 0.76 -12.23
CA LEU A 178 -8.39 0.80 -11.68
C LEU A 178 -7.81 2.22 -11.67
N ARG A 179 -7.95 2.96 -12.77
CA ARG A 179 -7.47 4.35 -12.87
C ARG A 179 -8.13 5.25 -11.83
N SER A 180 -9.45 5.11 -11.64
CA SER A 180 -10.21 5.85 -10.63
C SER A 180 -9.78 5.49 -9.20
N LYS A 181 -9.70 4.19 -8.86
CA LYS A 181 -9.34 3.72 -7.51
C LYS A 181 -7.92 4.11 -7.09
N PHE A 182 -6.98 4.14 -8.02
CA PHE A 182 -5.55 4.38 -7.76
C PHE A 182 -5.03 5.73 -8.28
N ASN A 183 -5.89 6.64 -8.73
CA ASN A 183 -5.53 7.98 -9.23
C ASN A 183 -4.53 7.97 -10.40
N ILE A 184 -4.72 7.07 -11.37
CA ILE A 184 -3.82 6.86 -12.52
C ILE A 184 -4.20 7.81 -13.67
N ASN A 185 -3.66 9.02 -13.63
CA ASN A 185 -4.02 10.10 -14.56
C ASN A 185 -3.29 10.05 -15.93
N GLY A 186 -2.51 9.00 -16.23
CA GLY A 186 -1.77 8.90 -17.49
C GLY A 186 -1.16 7.53 -17.75
N VAL A 187 -0.27 7.47 -18.75
CA VAL A 187 0.63 6.36 -19.07
C VAL A 187 1.96 6.93 -19.61
N PRO A 188 3.13 6.33 -19.35
CA PRO A 188 3.37 5.17 -18.48
C PRO A 188 3.07 5.47 -17.01
N THR A 189 2.61 4.47 -16.26
CA THR A 189 2.56 4.52 -14.78
C THR A 189 2.66 3.11 -14.24
N VAL A 190 3.51 2.87 -13.24
CA VAL A 190 3.69 1.55 -12.62
C VAL A 190 3.25 1.62 -11.16
N LEU A 191 2.19 0.89 -10.82
CA LEU A 191 1.66 0.75 -9.47
C LEU A 191 2.26 -0.50 -8.82
N LEU A 192 2.97 -0.31 -7.71
CA LEU A 192 3.68 -1.35 -6.96
C LEU A 192 2.82 -1.81 -5.78
N ASN A 193 2.55 -3.13 -5.71
CA ASN A 193 1.77 -3.77 -4.64
C ASN A 193 0.48 -3.04 -4.24
N ARG A 194 -0.15 -2.30 -5.16
CA ARG A 194 -1.34 -1.44 -4.94
C ARG A 194 -1.20 -0.41 -3.80
N ASN A 195 0.03 -0.04 -3.44
CA ASN A 195 0.31 0.83 -2.29
C ASN A 195 1.43 1.88 -2.52
N GLY A 196 1.89 2.05 -3.76
CA GLY A 196 2.84 3.11 -4.13
C GLY A 196 3.19 3.07 -5.60
N PHE A 197 3.79 4.14 -6.12
CA PHE A 197 4.26 4.21 -7.50
C PHE A 197 5.74 3.89 -7.62
N TRP A 198 6.13 3.26 -8.73
CA TRP A 198 7.53 3.21 -9.13
C TRP A 198 7.96 4.59 -9.66
N ASP A 199 9.17 4.98 -9.29
CA ASP A 199 9.83 6.24 -9.65
C ASP A 199 10.97 6.01 -10.67
N GLY A 200 11.09 4.79 -11.19
CA GLY A 200 12.18 4.36 -12.08
C GLY A 200 13.43 3.84 -11.34
N ASN A 201 13.49 3.93 -10.00
CA ASN A 201 14.61 3.40 -9.24
C ASN A 201 14.40 1.92 -8.88
N THR A 202 15.29 1.04 -9.32
CA THR A 202 15.20 -0.40 -9.02
C THR A 202 15.35 -0.70 -7.52
N SER A 203 16.07 0.14 -6.76
CA SER A 203 16.26 -0.05 -5.32
C SER A 203 14.94 -0.21 -4.55
N LYS A 204 13.87 0.44 -5.02
CA LYS A 204 12.52 0.34 -4.46
C LYS A 204 11.85 -1.01 -4.68
N LEU A 205 12.14 -1.65 -5.81
CA LEU A 205 11.72 -3.03 -6.10
C LEU A 205 12.56 -4.01 -5.27
N ASP A 206 13.87 -3.74 -5.16
CA ASP A 206 14.81 -4.51 -4.33
C ASP A 206 14.47 -4.43 -2.84
N GLU A 207 13.92 -3.31 -2.35
CA GLU A 207 13.33 -3.16 -1.01
C GLU A 207 12.06 -3.98 -0.86
N LEU A 208 11.09 -3.85 -1.77
CA LEU A 208 9.83 -4.61 -1.71
C LEU A 208 10.07 -6.13 -1.76
N ALA A 209 11.03 -6.60 -2.56
CA ALA A 209 11.41 -8.02 -2.66
C ALA A 209 12.09 -8.58 -1.41
N ARG A 210 12.51 -7.73 -0.45
CA ARG A 210 13.09 -8.12 0.84
C ARG A 210 12.10 -8.09 2.01
N ASN A 211 10.83 -7.76 1.77
CA ASN A 211 9.80 -7.81 2.81
C ASN A 211 9.50 -9.25 3.25
N ASN A 212 8.94 -9.38 4.46
CA ASN A 212 8.56 -10.66 5.03
C ASN A 212 7.15 -11.06 4.56
N ALA A 213 7.05 -12.02 3.63
CA ALA A 213 5.76 -12.47 3.11
C ALA A 213 5.00 -13.30 4.17
N PRO A 214 3.82 -12.88 4.65
CA PRO A 214 3.14 -13.55 5.77
C PRO A 214 2.38 -14.81 5.34
N LEU A 215 2.26 -15.01 4.03
CA LEU A 215 1.48 -16.04 3.38
C LEU A 215 2.15 -16.43 2.07
N GLY A 216 2.03 -17.69 1.72
CA GLY A 216 2.41 -18.21 0.41
C GLY A 216 1.17 -18.46 -0.43
N ILE A 217 1.33 -18.36 -1.74
CA ILE A 217 0.28 -18.60 -2.72
C ILE A 217 0.73 -19.72 -3.65
N GLY A 218 0.07 -20.88 -3.54
CA GLY A 218 0.14 -21.94 -4.53
C GLY A 218 -0.96 -21.76 -5.58
N ILE A 219 -0.63 -22.00 -6.85
CA ILE A 219 -1.57 -22.01 -7.96
C ILE A 219 -1.37 -23.31 -8.75
N ALA A 220 -2.41 -24.12 -8.87
CA ALA A 220 -2.43 -25.29 -9.75
C ALA A 220 -3.45 -25.07 -10.88
N THR A 221 -3.08 -25.36 -12.13
CA THR A 221 -3.95 -25.09 -13.29
C THR A 221 -4.08 -26.28 -14.23
N THR A 222 -5.26 -26.45 -14.82
CA THR A 222 -5.49 -27.42 -15.91
C THR A 222 -6.26 -26.76 -17.06
N ILE A 223 -5.97 -27.18 -18.28
CA ILE A 223 -6.59 -26.64 -19.50
C ILE A 223 -7.63 -27.65 -20.00
N ASN A 224 -8.84 -27.18 -20.31
CA ASN A 224 -9.87 -27.97 -20.97
C ASN A 224 -10.75 -27.09 -21.87
N GLY A 225 -10.82 -27.39 -23.18
CA GLY A 225 -11.77 -26.76 -24.10
C GLY A 225 -11.71 -25.23 -24.16
N GLY A 226 -10.51 -24.65 -24.22
CA GLY A 226 -10.31 -23.19 -24.23
C GLY A 226 -10.40 -22.52 -22.85
N LYS A 227 -10.79 -23.26 -21.81
CA LYS A 227 -10.89 -22.77 -20.43
C LYS A 227 -9.72 -23.26 -19.59
N ILE A 228 -9.38 -22.47 -18.57
CA ILE A 228 -8.36 -22.79 -17.57
C ILE A 228 -9.06 -22.93 -16.23
N SER A 229 -9.07 -24.14 -15.69
CA SER A 229 -9.43 -24.39 -14.29
C SER A 229 -8.25 -24.01 -13.41
N VAL A 230 -8.51 -23.22 -12.36
CA VAL A 230 -7.48 -22.66 -11.48
C VAL A 230 -7.81 -23.01 -10.04
N LYS A 231 -6.93 -23.73 -9.36
CA LYS A 231 -6.97 -23.98 -7.92
C LYS A 231 -5.96 -23.09 -7.22
N THR A 232 -6.44 -22.19 -6.38
CA THR A 232 -5.59 -21.37 -5.48
C THR A 232 -5.49 -22.01 -4.10
N SER A 233 -4.31 -21.94 -3.49
CA SER A 233 -4.05 -22.39 -2.11
C SER A 233 -3.25 -21.33 -1.37
N ILE A 234 -3.87 -20.67 -0.40
CA ILE A 234 -3.25 -19.63 0.43
C ILE A 234 -2.85 -20.25 1.76
N ARG A 235 -1.54 -20.39 2.01
CA ARG A 235 -1.01 -20.89 3.28
C ARG A 235 -0.54 -19.73 4.14
N PHE A 236 -1.00 -19.66 5.39
CA PHE A 236 -0.67 -18.58 6.32
C PHE A 236 0.53 -18.93 7.21
N GLY A 237 1.53 -18.06 7.26
CA GLY A 237 2.68 -18.16 8.19
C GLY A 237 2.48 -17.40 9.50
N ALA A 238 1.55 -16.45 9.51
CA ALA A 238 1.08 -15.68 10.66
C ALA A 238 -0.46 -15.65 10.69
N THR A 239 -1.06 -15.38 11.85
CA THR A 239 -2.51 -15.14 11.95
C THR A 239 -2.79 -13.69 11.58
N ILE A 240 -3.63 -13.46 10.57
CA ILE A 240 -3.97 -12.13 10.07
C ILE A 240 -5.41 -11.81 10.49
N THR A 241 -5.60 -10.69 11.19
CA THR A 241 -6.91 -10.24 11.70
C THR A 241 -7.58 -9.21 10.79
N ALA A 242 -6.80 -8.46 10.02
CA ALA A 242 -7.30 -7.50 9.04
C ALA A 242 -7.93 -8.25 7.84
N PRO A 243 -9.17 -7.93 7.43
CA PRO A 243 -9.82 -8.61 6.30
C PRO A 243 -8.98 -8.54 5.02
N LEU A 244 -8.96 -9.65 4.28
CA LEU A 244 -8.14 -9.83 3.07
C LEU A 244 -9.01 -10.16 1.87
N LYS A 245 -8.47 -9.87 0.70
CA LYS A 245 -9.03 -10.19 -0.61
C LYS A 245 -8.02 -11.01 -1.43
N LEU A 246 -8.54 -11.87 -2.29
CA LEU A 246 -7.79 -12.59 -3.32
C LEU A 246 -8.16 -12.01 -4.69
N VAL A 247 -7.15 -11.68 -5.49
CA VAL A 247 -7.31 -11.37 -6.92
C VAL A 247 -6.71 -12.51 -7.73
N VAL A 248 -7.41 -12.96 -8.79
CA VAL A 248 -6.91 -13.95 -9.75
C VAL A 248 -7.10 -13.40 -11.16
N MET A 249 -6.00 -13.30 -11.92
CA MET A 249 -5.91 -12.72 -13.25
C MET A 249 -5.47 -13.77 -14.28
N LEU A 250 -6.05 -13.71 -15.47
CA LEU A 250 -5.48 -14.25 -16.69
C LEU A 250 -4.62 -13.18 -17.37
N VAL A 251 -3.37 -13.49 -17.63
CA VAL A 251 -2.47 -12.65 -18.44
C VAL A 251 -1.97 -13.40 -19.67
N GLU A 252 -1.69 -12.69 -20.76
CA GLU A 252 -1.08 -13.25 -21.97
C GLU A 252 0.33 -12.67 -22.15
N ASP A 253 1.33 -13.55 -22.23
CA ASP A 253 2.74 -13.21 -22.17
C ASP A 253 3.44 -13.45 -23.52
N ASN A 254 4.59 -12.81 -23.76
CA ASN A 254 5.37 -12.93 -24.99
C ASN A 254 4.57 -12.61 -26.28
N VAL A 255 3.71 -11.59 -26.24
CA VAL A 255 2.83 -11.21 -27.36
C VAL A 255 3.51 -10.17 -28.27
N PRO A 256 3.83 -10.49 -29.54
CA PRO A 256 4.48 -9.54 -30.45
C PRO A 256 3.47 -8.52 -31.00
N TYR A 257 3.76 -7.23 -30.86
CA TYR A 257 3.00 -6.13 -31.49
C TYR A 257 3.89 -4.94 -31.83
N ASN A 258 3.36 -3.91 -32.50
CA ASN A 258 4.11 -2.69 -32.79
C ASN A 258 3.91 -1.66 -31.66
N GLN A 259 4.99 -1.34 -30.95
CA GLN A 259 4.97 -0.33 -29.88
C GLN A 259 5.44 1.03 -30.43
N ALA A 260 4.62 2.07 -30.32
CA ALA A 260 5.04 3.44 -30.63
C ALA A 260 6.21 3.88 -29.74
N ASN A 261 7.14 4.65 -30.30
CA ASN A 261 8.33 5.13 -29.59
C ASN A 261 8.77 6.53 -30.05
N TYR A 262 8.92 7.48 -29.14
CA TYR A 262 9.39 8.83 -29.42
C TYR A 262 10.91 8.96 -29.22
N GLY A 263 11.66 8.00 -29.77
CA GLY A 263 13.14 8.02 -29.82
C GLY A 263 13.86 7.42 -28.61
N HIS A 264 13.16 6.77 -27.67
CA HIS A 264 13.82 6.10 -26.55
C HIS A 264 14.77 5.01 -27.05
N PHE A 265 15.94 4.91 -26.39
CA PHE A 265 17.00 3.92 -26.65
C PHE A 265 17.50 3.86 -28.11
N ASN A 266 17.35 4.95 -28.88
CA ASN A 266 17.65 5.01 -30.32
C ASN A 266 16.87 4.00 -31.19
N LEU A 267 15.76 3.46 -30.68
CA LEU A 267 14.91 2.50 -31.39
C LEU A 267 13.94 3.21 -32.36
N PRO A 268 13.52 2.56 -33.47
CA PRO A 268 12.63 3.17 -34.47
C PRO A 268 11.21 3.44 -33.93
N ASN A 269 10.44 4.23 -34.69
CA ASN A 269 9.02 4.46 -34.42
C ASN A 269 8.13 3.88 -35.54
N PRO A 270 7.21 2.95 -35.26
CA PRO A 270 7.14 2.14 -34.05
C PRO A 270 8.31 1.14 -33.97
N ILE A 271 8.57 0.62 -32.76
CA ILE A 271 9.38 -0.57 -32.55
C ILE A 271 8.55 -1.75 -33.07
N LYS A 272 8.97 -2.31 -34.21
CA LYS A 272 8.22 -3.39 -34.89
C LYS A 272 8.39 -4.71 -34.17
N GLY A 273 7.29 -5.41 -33.90
CA GLY A 273 7.33 -6.72 -33.24
C GLY A 273 7.91 -6.70 -31.81
N PHE A 274 7.73 -5.58 -31.10
CA PHE A 274 8.02 -5.49 -29.67
C PHE A 274 7.26 -6.58 -28.90
N ILE A 275 7.89 -7.19 -27.90
CA ILE A 275 7.31 -8.28 -27.13
C ILE A 275 6.64 -7.71 -25.88
N HIS A 276 5.32 -7.78 -25.84
CA HIS A 276 4.53 -7.37 -24.67
C HIS A 276 4.41 -8.53 -23.69
N HIS A 277 4.72 -8.26 -22.42
CA HIS A 277 4.75 -9.24 -21.34
C HIS A 277 3.56 -9.13 -20.40
N ASN A 278 3.05 -10.29 -19.94
CA ASN A 278 1.97 -10.42 -18.96
C ASN A 278 0.79 -9.44 -19.14
N ILE A 279 0.25 -9.32 -20.35
CA ILE A 279 -0.86 -8.41 -20.61
C ILE A 279 -2.12 -8.90 -19.92
N LEU A 280 -2.75 -8.09 -19.07
CA LEU A 280 -4.00 -8.41 -18.39
C LEU A 280 -5.13 -8.62 -19.41
N ARG A 281 -5.75 -9.81 -19.40
CA ARG A 281 -6.87 -10.17 -20.28
C ARG A 281 -8.20 -10.20 -19.53
N SER A 282 -8.28 -10.90 -18.41
CA SER A 282 -9.51 -11.08 -17.62
C SER A 282 -9.19 -11.42 -16.15
N THR A 283 -10.19 -11.37 -15.28
CA THR A 283 -10.10 -11.85 -13.88
C THR A 283 -11.12 -12.95 -13.59
N ALA A 284 -10.77 -13.84 -12.65
CA ALA A 284 -11.68 -14.83 -12.07
C ALA A 284 -12.41 -14.31 -10.81
N THR A 285 -11.97 -13.17 -10.31
CA THR A 285 -12.43 -12.44 -9.14
C THR A 285 -12.93 -11.06 -9.56
N ASP A 286 -13.49 -10.29 -8.62
CA ASP A 286 -13.48 -8.83 -8.77
C ASP A 286 -12.05 -8.30 -8.99
N ILE A 287 -11.89 -7.18 -9.70
CA ILE A 287 -10.58 -6.60 -10.01
C ILE A 287 -9.86 -6.02 -8.78
N PHE A 288 -10.61 -5.66 -7.73
CA PHE A 288 -10.11 -5.30 -6.40
C PHE A 288 -10.07 -6.50 -5.43
N GLY A 289 -10.70 -7.60 -5.80
CA GLY A 289 -10.53 -8.93 -5.21
C GLY A 289 -11.72 -9.44 -4.39
N ASP A 290 -11.87 -10.76 -4.38
CA ASP A 290 -12.90 -11.47 -3.64
C ASP A 290 -12.52 -11.60 -2.16
N SER A 291 -13.44 -11.30 -1.25
CA SER A 291 -13.18 -11.36 0.19
C SER A 291 -12.88 -12.79 0.68
N MET A 292 -11.86 -12.91 1.52
CA MET A 292 -11.40 -14.17 2.13
C MET A 292 -11.97 -14.32 3.55
N PRO A 293 -12.48 -15.49 3.96
CA PRO A 293 -13.06 -15.66 5.30
C PRO A 293 -12.03 -15.41 6.40
N VAL A 294 -12.24 -14.40 7.26
CA VAL A 294 -11.27 -14.02 8.31
C VAL A 294 -10.97 -15.18 9.28
N ALA A 295 -11.98 -16.00 9.59
CA ALA A 295 -11.81 -17.20 10.40
C ALA A 295 -10.90 -18.30 9.79
N GLN A 296 -10.49 -18.15 8.52
CA GLN A 296 -9.53 -19.03 7.83
C GLN A 296 -8.12 -18.42 7.75
N GLN A 297 -7.91 -17.18 8.21
CA GLN A 297 -6.63 -16.46 8.14
C GLN A 297 -5.74 -16.74 9.36
N THR A 298 -5.81 -17.95 9.90
CA THR A 298 -5.04 -18.40 11.07
C THR A 298 -3.71 -19.01 10.65
N LYS A 299 -2.68 -18.82 11.47
CA LYS A 299 -1.35 -19.39 11.24
C LYS A 299 -1.41 -20.91 10.97
N ASP A 300 -0.59 -21.33 10.01
CA ASP A 300 -0.44 -22.70 9.48
C ASP A 300 -1.68 -23.29 8.78
N ASN A 301 -2.80 -22.57 8.72
CA ASN A 301 -3.95 -22.97 7.90
C ASN A 301 -3.68 -22.82 6.40
N VAL A 302 -4.41 -23.60 5.59
CA VAL A 302 -4.46 -23.47 4.13
C VAL A 302 -5.89 -23.24 3.67
N TRP A 303 -6.20 -22.02 3.22
CA TRP A 303 -7.47 -21.73 2.56
C TRP A 303 -7.36 -22.03 1.07
N GLN A 304 -8.38 -22.64 0.47
CA GLN A 304 -8.42 -22.95 -0.96
C GLN A 304 -9.67 -22.37 -1.62
N LYS A 305 -9.50 -21.90 -2.85
CA LYS A 305 -10.61 -21.50 -3.73
C LYS A 305 -10.31 -21.91 -5.17
N ASP A 306 -11.30 -22.56 -5.79
CA ASP A 306 -11.25 -23.02 -7.17
C ASP A 306 -12.02 -22.04 -8.07
N PHE A 307 -11.53 -21.83 -9.28
CA PHE A 307 -12.07 -20.93 -10.30
C PHE A 307 -12.00 -21.57 -11.69
N VAL A 308 -12.74 -21.02 -12.65
CA VAL A 308 -12.58 -21.31 -14.08
C VAL A 308 -12.53 -19.98 -14.83
N ILE A 309 -11.50 -19.77 -15.64
CA ILE A 309 -11.38 -18.60 -16.52
C ILE A 309 -11.54 -19.06 -17.97
N ASP A 310 -12.29 -18.28 -18.75
CA ASP A 310 -12.31 -18.47 -20.21
C ASP A 310 -11.06 -17.81 -20.83
N ALA A 311 -10.35 -18.57 -21.66
CA ALA A 311 -9.19 -18.12 -22.40
C ALA A 311 -9.36 -18.33 -23.92
N ALA A 312 -10.59 -18.59 -24.39
CA ALA A 312 -10.91 -18.65 -25.80
C ALA A 312 -10.53 -17.34 -26.53
N GLY A 313 -9.85 -17.47 -27.67
CA GLY A 313 -9.32 -16.34 -28.45
C GLY A 313 -7.87 -15.97 -28.13
N TYR A 314 -7.32 -16.38 -26.99
CA TYR A 314 -5.90 -16.18 -26.64
C TYR A 314 -5.04 -17.40 -27.01
N GLN A 315 -3.73 -17.18 -27.14
CA GLN A 315 -2.79 -18.28 -27.35
C GLN A 315 -2.50 -18.98 -26.03
N ILE A 316 -3.15 -20.12 -25.76
CA ILE A 316 -3.06 -20.81 -24.45
C ILE A 316 -1.60 -21.07 -23.99
N ALA A 317 -0.69 -21.42 -24.91
CA ALA A 317 0.75 -21.59 -24.62
C ALA A 317 1.48 -20.31 -24.18
N ARG A 318 0.85 -19.14 -24.29
CA ARG A 318 1.27 -17.83 -23.78
C ARG A 318 0.48 -17.36 -22.57
N THR A 319 -0.61 -18.04 -22.21
CA THR A 319 -1.43 -17.65 -21.06
C THR A 319 -0.81 -18.07 -19.73
N ARG A 320 -0.91 -17.18 -18.75
CA ARG A 320 -0.39 -17.36 -17.39
C ARG A 320 -1.46 -16.90 -16.40
N ILE A 321 -1.51 -17.52 -15.24
CA ILE A 321 -2.37 -17.11 -14.13
C ILE A 321 -1.50 -16.37 -13.11
N VAL A 322 -1.88 -15.13 -12.80
CA VAL A 322 -1.31 -14.36 -11.69
C VAL A 322 -2.35 -14.33 -10.57
N ALA A 323 -1.96 -14.66 -9.34
CA ALA A 323 -2.82 -14.51 -8.18
C ALA A 323 -2.10 -13.75 -7.06
N PHE A 324 -2.81 -12.88 -6.35
CA PHE A 324 -2.23 -12.15 -5.21
C PHE A 324 -3.27 -11.87 -4.13
N VAL A 325 -2.79 -11.81 -2.88
CA VAL A 325 -3.61 -11.50 -1.71
C VAL A 325 -3.28 -10.09 -1.22
N LEU A 326 -4.30 -9.30 -0.95
CA LEU A 326 -4.18 -7.90 -0.50
C LEU A 326 -5.10 -7.60 0.68
N TYR A 327 -4.76 -6.57 1.46
CA TYR A 327 -5.65 -6.05 2.49
C TYR A 327 -6.92 -5.44 1.89
N ASP A 328 -8.07 -5.71 2.49
CA ASP A 328 -9.32 -5.04 2.12
C ASP A 328 -9.34 -3.60 2.68
N SER A 329 -8.82 -2.66 1.88
CA SER A 329 -8.78 -1.22 2.18
C SER A 329 -10.14 -0.54 2.40
N ALA A 330 -11.27 -1.27 2.26
CA ALA A 330 -12.61 -0.80 2.65
C ALA A 330 -13.00 -1.23 4.08
N ALA A 331 -12.32 -2.22 4.66
CA ALA A 331 -12.58 -2.79 5.98
C ALA A 331 -11.38 -2.73 6.94
N SER A 332 -10.22 -2.21 6.48
CA SER A 332 -9.01 -2.01 7.27
C SER A 332 -8.28 -0.72 6.85
N SER A 333 -7.51 -0.15 7.79
CA SER A 333 -6.52 0.89 7.49
C SER A 333 -5.32 0.36 6.71
N SER A 334 -5.00 -0.95 6.85
CA SER A 334 -3.94 -1.63 6.12
C SER A 334 -4.20 -1.67 4.61
N ARG A 335 -3.12 -1.60 3.82
CA ARG A 335 -3.19 -1.45 2.36
C ARG A 335 -2.11 -2.24 1.65
N GLY A 336 -2.42 -2.62 0.42
CA GLY A 336 -1.49 -3.24 -0.51
C GLY A 336 -1.46 -4.77 -0.47
N VAL A 337 -0.64 -5.31 -1.38
CA VAL A 337 -0.42 -6.74 -1.60
C VAL A 337 0.54 -7.31 -0.55
N LEU A 338 0.18 -8.47 -0.03
CA LEU A 338 0.92 -9.24 0.99
C LEU A 338 1.86 -10.24 0.35
N ASN A 339 1.38 -11.00 -0.64
CA ASN A 339 2.22 -11.79 -1.53
C ASN A 339 1.50 -12.06 -2.86
N ALA A 340 2.25 -12.51 -3.86
CA ALA A 340 1.78 -12.82 -5.20
C ALA A 340 2.36 -14.15 -5.69
N GLN A 341 1.81 -14.69 -6.77
CA GLN A 341 2.31 -15.86 -7.48
C GLN A 341 1.94 -15.78 -8.96
N VAL A 342 2.77 -16.37 -9.83
CA VAL A 342 2.45 -16.55 -11.26
C VAL A 342 2.81 -17.95 -11.72
N VAL A 343 1.94 -18.56 -12.53
CA VAL A 343 2.16 -19.88 -13.14
C VAL A 343 1.69 -19.88 -14.59
N ASN A 344 2.31 -20.65 -15.48
CA ASN A 344 1.83 -20.79 -16.85
C ASN A 344 0.58 -21.71 -16.89
N ALA A 345 -0.31 -21.51 -17.86
CA ALA A 345 -1.50 -22.33 -17.98
C ALA A 345 -1.16 -23.82 -18.23
N GLY A 346 -1.82 -24.72 -17.50
CA GLY A 346 -1.53 -26.15 -17.51
C GLY A 346 -0.35 -26.57 -16.62
N GLN A 347 0.27 -25.63 -15.89
CA GLN A 347 1.31 -25.91 -14.89
C GLN A 347 0.80 -25.66 -13.47
N SER A 348 1.61 -26.03 -12.47
CA SER A 348 1.36 -25.79 -11.05
C SER A 348 2.63 -25.25 -10.38
N GLU A 349 2.46 -24.28 -9.49
CA GLU A 349 3.53 -23.64 -8.73
C GLU A 349 3.11 -23.59 -7.25
N ASN A 350 4.03 -23.92 -6.33
CA ASN A 350 3.74 -23.97 -4.89
C ASN A 350 3.99 -22.61 -4.21
N TYR A 351 3.56 -22.52 -2.95
CA TYR A 351 3.72 -21.36 -2.06
C TYR A 351 5.16 -21.11 -1.60
#